data_AF-A0A939T3I9-F1
#
_entry.id   AF-A0A939T3I9-F1
#
_cell.length_a   1.000
_cell.length_b   1.000
_cell.length_c   1.000
_cell.angle_alpha   90.00
_cell.angle_beta   90.00
_cell.angle_gamma   90.00
#
_symmetry.space_group_name_H-M   'P 1'
#
loop_
_entity.id
_entity.type
_entity.pdbx_description
1 polymer ?
#
loop_
_entity_poly.entity_id
_entity_poly.type
_entity_poly.pdbx_seq_one_letter_code
_entity_poly.pdbx_strand_id
1 'polypeptide(L)'
;MRRSAAVALAAGTLVAGVGVIATPAQAAAPLKGRYVSKNGWKTIEASGSFTRTGRRVTVALTLKDTARDGRTACVRFRFEPAKGQGRQANVQTFFLKDWLPKKQRWVRADRPMTQKGQTYSYMTGHAYVRECSMDPRAKNKLRLGPARKLY
;
A
#
# COMPACT_ATOMS: atom_id res chain seq x y z
N MET A 1 -20.51 -23.97 0.57
CA MET A 1 -21.02 -24.49 1.85
C MET A 1 -20.41 -25.86 2.08
N ARG A 2 -19.49 -26.01 3.04
CA ARG A 2 -18.95 -27.32 3.43
C ARG A 2 -18.75 -27.36 4.95
N ARG A 3 -19.28 -28.43 5.52
CA ARG A 3 -19.43 -28.76 6.94
C ARG A 3 -18.08 -29.16 7.55
N SER A 4 -17.83 -28.75 8.79
CA SER A 4 -16.94 -29.47 9.71
C SER A 4 -17.51 -29.34 11.12
N ALA A 5 -18.13 -30.41 11.59
CA ALA A 5 -18.44 -30.61 13.00
C ALA A 5 -17.24 -31.30 13.65
N ALA A 6 -16.85 -30.86 14.85
CA ALA A 6 -16.08 -31.65 15.80
C ALA A 6 -16.48 -31.20 17.21
N VAL A 7 -17.17 -32.10 17.90
CA VAL A 7 -17.51 -32.05 19.31
C VAL A 7 -16.33 -32.64 20.08
N ALA A 8 -15.90 -31.98 21.16
CA ALA A 8 -15.19 -32.64 22.25
C ALA A 8 -15.63 -32.01 23.57
N LEU A 9 -16.23 -32.85 24.42
CA LEU A 9 -16.77 -32.54 25.73
C LEU A 9 -15.66 -32.15 26.70
N ALA A 10 -15.91 -31.11 27.50
CA ALA A 10 -15.33 -30.98 28.83
C ALA A 10 -16.47 -30.66 29.80
N ALA A 11 -16.78 -31.64 30.64
CA ALA A 11 -17.73 -31.49 31.74
C ALA A 11 -17.13 -30.58 32.81
N GLY A 12 -17.84 -29.51 33.13
CA GLY A 12 -17.55 -28.59 34.22
C GLY A 12 -18.85 -27.90 34.61
N THR A 13 -19.54 -28.47 35.59
CA THR A 13 -20.80 -27.98 36.12
C THR A 13 -20.63 -26.67 36.91
N LEU A 14 -21.58 -25.75 36.65
CA LEU A 14 -22.15 -24.74 37.54
C LEU A 14 -21.36 -23.45 37.83
N VAL A 15 -21.72 -22.37 37.11
CA VAL A 15 -22.19 -21.13 37.74
C VAL A 15 -23.38 -20.59 36.94
N ALA A 16 -24.52 -20.46 37.60
CA ALA A 16 -25.66 -19.70 37.11
C ALA A 16 -25.29 -18.22 37.06
N GLY A 17 -25.27 -17.66 35.86
CA GLY A 17 -25.00 -16.26 35.59
C GLY A 17 -24.99 -16.09 34.09
N VAL A 18 -26.15 -15.78 33.49
CA VAL A 18 -26.28 -15.48 32.07
C VAL A 18 -25.66 -14.10 31.82
N GLY A 19 -24.33 -14.07 31.85
CA GLY A 19 -23.53 -13.13 31.11
C GLY A 19 -22.83 -13.95 30.05
N VAL A 20 -23.42 -14.05 28.86
CA VAL A 20 -22.67 -14.43 27.67
C VAL A 20 -21.66 -13.31 27.48
N ILE A 21 -20.51 -13.42 28.14
CA ILE A 21 -19.33 -12.65 27.76
C ILE A 21 -18.91 -13.28 26.45
N ALA A 22 -19.55 -12.84 25.37
CA ALA A 22 -19.01 -12.94 24.05
C ALA A 22 -17.65 -12.24 24.15
N THR A 23 -16.59 -13.02 24.35
CA THR A 23 -15.23 -12.52 24.20
C THR A 23 -15.22 -11.82 22.85
N PRO A 24 -15.04 -10.48 22.79
CA PRO A 24 -15.03 -9.81 21.50
C PRO A 24 -13.93 -10.49 20.71
N ALA A 25 -14.28 -11.06 19.55
CA ALA A 25 -13.30 -11.65 18.65
C ALA A 25 -12.18 -10.63 18.50
N GLN A 26 -11.04 -10.92 19.14
CA GLN A 26 -10.00 -9.92 19.36
C GLN A 26 -9.50 -9.54 17.99
N ALA A 27 -9.94 -8.37 17.52
CA ALA A 27 -9.58 -7.87 16.21
C ALA A 27 -8.07 -7.73 16.24
N ALA A 28 -7.37 -8.59 15.50
CA ALA A 28 -5.92 -8.60 15.45
C ALA A 28 -5.42 -7.16 15.27
N ALA A 29 -4.52 -6.74 16.17
CA ALA A 29 -4.03 -5.38 16.20
C ALA A 29 -3.51 -4.99 14.80
N PRO A 30 -3.77 -3.74 14.36
CA PRO A 30 -3.34 -3.32 13.03
C PRO A 30 -1.82 -3.39 12.90
N LEU A 31 -1.35 -4.07 11.86
CA LEU A 31 0.07 -4.11 11.53
C LEU A 31 0.48 -2.73 10.99
N LYS A 32 1.42 -2.08 11.66
CA LYS A 32 1.95 -0.77 11.27
C LYS A 32 3.43 -0.87 10.96
N GLY A 33 3.89 -0.05 10.03
CA GLY A 33 5.31 0.01 9.70
C GLY A 33 5.68 1.30 8.97
N ARG A 34 6.98 1.56 8.92
CA ARG A 34 7.58 2.59 8.08
C ARG A 34 8.34 1.95 6.94
N TYR A 35 8.49 2.66 5.83
CA TYR A 35 9.26 2.18 4.70
C TYR A 35 10.04 3.30 4.04
N VAL A 36 11.11 2.87 3.37
CA VAL A 36 11.83 3.62 2.35
C VAL A 36 11.93 2.66 1.16
N SER A 37 11.66 3.11 -0.05
CA SER A 37 11.85 2.30 -1.25
C SER A 37 13.30 1.83 -1.35
N LYS A 38 13.52 0.78 -2.15
CA LYS A 38 14.89 0.48 -2.60
C LYS A 38 15.28 1.50 -3.65
N ASN A 39 16.52 1.97 -3.59
CA ASN A 39 17.09 2.89 -4.57
C ASN A 39 17.02 2.27 -5.97
N GLY A 40 16.06 2.69 -6.78
CA GLY A 40 16.03 2.44 -8.21
C GLY A 40 16.72 3.56 -8.98
N TRP A 41 16.76 4.76 -8.40
CA TRP A 41 17.40 5.95 -8.96
C TRP A 41 18.17 6.67 -7.86
N LYS A 42 19.24 7.38 -8.25
CA LYS A 42 20.02 8.21 -7.30
C LYS A 42 19.26 9.45 -6.84
N THR A 43 18.25 9.87 -7.61
CA THR A 43 17.58 11.17 -7.46
C THR A 43 16.16 11.04 -6.93
N ILE A 44 15.57 9.84 -7.01
CA ILE A 44 14.21 9.56 -6.57
C ILE A 44 14.28 8.84 -5.23
N GLU A 45 13.48 9.30 -4.27
CA GLU A 45 13.32 8.63 -2.99
C GLU A 45 11.82 8.59 -2.64
N ALA A 46 11.31 7.40 -2.29
CA ALA A 46 9.96 7.25 -1.79
C ALA A 46 9.96 6.67 -0.38
N SER A 47 9.34 7.37 0.57
CA SER A 47 9.29 6.93 1.97
C SER A 47 7.91 7.16 2.56
N GLY A 48 7.62 6.53 3.69
CA GLY A 48 6.35 6.75 4.37
C GLY A 48 6.03 5.70 5.41
N SER A 49 4.73 5.51 5.63
CA SER A 49 4.20 4.56 6.60
C SER A 49 3.01 3.79 6.02
N PHE A 50 2.76 2.62 6.58
CA PHE A 50 1.58 1.82 6.26
C PHE A 50 0.89 1.35 7.53
N THR A 51 -0.41 1.16 7.43
CA THR A 51 -1.25 0.52 8.44
C THR A 51 -2.14 -0.50 7.74
N ARG A 52 -2.04 -1.76 8.14
CA ARG A 52 -2.84 -2.88 7.65
C ARG A 52 -3.76 -3.38 8.74
N THR A 53 -5.04 -3.42 8.41
CA THR A 53 -6.06 -4.16 9.16
C THR A 53 -6.42 -5.43 8.40
N GLY A 54 -7.25 -6.30 8.99
CA GLY A 54 -7.80 -7.46 8.26
C GLY A 54 -8.62 -7.10 7.02
N ARG A 55 -9.06 -5.84 6.89
CA ARG A 55 -9.96 -5.37 5.82
C ARG A 55 -9.28 -4.45 4.81
N ARG A 56 -8.31 -3.64 5.23
CA ARG A 56 -7.74 -2.58 4.40
C ARG A 56 -6.29 -2.30 4.79
N VAL A 57 -5.51 -1.90 3.80
CA VAL A 57 -4.17 -1.33 3.96
C VAL A 57 -4.23 0.12 3.53
N THR A 58 -3.77 1.01 4.40
CA THR A 58 -3.58 2.43 4.10
C THR A 58 -2.09 2.72 4.08
N VAL A 59 -1.63 3.46 3.08
CA VAL A 59 -0.23 3.84 2.91
C VAL A 59 -0.14 5.36 2.76
N ALA A 60 0.58 5.99 3.67
CA ALA A 60 1.06 7.36 3.51
C ALA A 60 2.39 7.34 2.77
N LEU A 61 2.61 8.31 1.89
CA LEU A 61 3.82 8.39 1.08
C LEU A 61 4.35 9.82 1.00
N THR A 62 5.66 9.93 0.93
CA THR A 62 6.42 11.10 0.51
C THR A 62 7.25 10.66 -0.68
N LEU A 63 7.08 11.34 -1.81
CA LEU A 63 7.88 11.13 -3.01
C LEU A 63 8.73 12.37 -3.21
N LYS A 64 10.04 12.17 -3.33
CA LYS A 64 11.03 13.21 -3.59
C LYS A 64 11.76 12.89 -4.88
N ASP A 65 11.96 13.93 -5.70
CA ASP A 65 12.91 13.91 -6.81
C ASP A 65 13.86 15.10 -6.62
N THR A 66 15.15 14.88 -6.84
CA THR A 66 16.19 15.90 -6.69
C THR A 66 16.76 16.36 -8.03
N ALA A 67 16.30 15.81 -9.15
CA ALA A 67 16.82 16.14 -10.47
C ALA A 67 15.78 16.79 -11.39
N ARG A 68 16.29 17.35 -12.49
CA ARG A 68 15.55 17.72 -13.70
C ARG A 68 16.20 16.98 -14.86
N ASP A 69 15.76 15.76 -15.12
CA ASP A 69 16.38 14.83 -16.06
C ASP A 69 15.49 14.52 -17.28
N GLY A 70 14.40 15.26 -17.46
CA GLY A 70 13.44 15.02 -18.53
C GLY A 70 12.38 13.98 -18.17
N ARG A 71 12.39 13.43 -16.95
CA ARG A 71 11.50 12.34 -16.53
C ARG A 71 10.67 12.74 -15.33
N THR A 72 9.55 12.05 -15.18
CA THR A 72 8.69 12.22 -14.01
C THR A 72 8.92 11.09 -13.03
N ALA A 73 9.38 11.43 -11.83
CA ALA A 73 9.43 10.48 -10.74
C ALA A 73 8.04 10.01 -10.30
N CYS A 74 7.98 8.75 -9.91
CA CYS A 74 6.79 8.14 -9.36
C CYS A 74 7.14 7.07 -8.35
N VAL A 75 6.13 6.66 -7.58
CA VAL A 75 6.18 5.47 -6.75
C VAL A 75 4.98 4.59 -7.07
N ARG A 76 5.22 3.28 -7.16
CA ARG A 76 4.19 2.29 -7.44
C ARG A 76 4.03 1.34 -6.26
N PHE A 77 2.80 1.24 -5.80
CA PHE A 77 2.36 0.25 -4.82
C PHE A 77 1.67 -0.90 -5.54
N ARG A 78 2.01 -2.13 -5.16
CA ARG A 78 1.31 -3.35 -5.59
C ARG A 78 0.78 -4.03 -4.34
N PHE A 79 -0.53 -4.17 -4.27
CA PHE A 79 -1.23 -4.88 -3.21
C PHE A 79 -1.72 -6.21 -3.75
N GLU A 80 -1.35 -7.30 -3.09
CA GLU A 80 -1.72 -8.65 -3.47
C GLU A 80 -2.87 -9.14 -2.58
N PRO A 81 -3.83 -9.90 -3.16
CA PRO A 81 -4.92 -10.47 -2.39
C PRO A 81 -4.38 -11.43 -1.33
N ALA A 82 -5.18 -11.69 -0.30
CA ALA A 82 -4.88 -12.79 0.61
C ALA A 82 -4.91 -14.13 -0.17
N LYS A 83 -4.15 -15.13 0.30
CA LYS A 83 -4.20 -16.48 -0.30
C LYS A 83 -5.65 -16.97 -0.37
N GLY A 84 -6.06 -17.48 -1.53
CA GLY A 84 -7.41 -18.01 -1.76
C GLY A 84 -8.48 -16.99 -2.17
N GLN A 85 -8.16 -15.70 -2.32
CA GLN A 85 -9.16 -14.69 -2.72
C GLN A 85 -9.45 -14.60 -4.24
N GLY A 86 -8.70 -15.30 -5.10
CA GLY A 86 -8.93 -15.34 -6.56
C GLY A 86 -8.89 -13.99 -7.30
N ARG A 87 -8.49 -12.90 -6.62
CA ARG A 87 -8.47 -11.54 -7.16
C ARG A 87 -7.13 -11.21 -7.80
N GLN A 88 -7.13 -10.32 -8.80
CA GLN A 88 -5.88 -9.78 -9.34
C GLN A 88 -5.25 -8.78 -8.37
N ALA A 89 -3.95 -8.52 -8.50
CA ALA A 89 -3.28 -7.52 -7.67
C ALA A 89 -3.77 -6.09 -8.02
N ASN A 90 -3.92 -5.25 -7.00
CA ASN A 90 -4.24 -3.84 -7.16
C ASN A 90 -2.93 -3.06 -7.26
N VAL A 91 -2.74 -2.36 -8.38
CA VAL A 91 -1.52 -1.58 -8.64
C VAL A 91 -1.89 -0.10 -8.70
N GLN A 92 -1.25 0.69 -7.83
CA GLN A 92 -1.47 2.14 -7.77
C GLN A 92 -0.15 2.85 -7.99
N THR A 93 -0.16 3.87 -8.85
CA THR A 93 1.04 4.64 -9.19
C THR A 93 0.80 6.11 -8.85
N PHE A 94 1.66 6.66 -8.00
CA PHE A 94 1.66 8.06 -7.63
C PHE A 94 2.78 8.76 -8.38
N PHE A 95 2.44 9.78 -9.17
CA PHE A 95 3.41 10.59 -9.92
C PHE A 95 3.61 11.92 -9.22
N LEU A 96 4.82 12.47 -9.29
CA LEU A 96 5.01 13.89 -9.01
C LEU A 96 4.20 14.71 -10.00
N LYS A 97 3.41 15.63 -9.46
CA LYS A 97 2.59 16.54 -10.25
C LYS A 97 2.81 17.97 -9.78
N ASP A 98 2.81 18.87 -10.74
CA ASP A 98 2.88 20.30 -10.55
C ASP A 98 1.62 20.97 -11.10
N TRP A 99 1.17 22.03 -10.46
CA TRP A 99 0.05 22.81 -10.94
C TRP A 99 0.55 23.78 -12.01
N LEU A 100 -0.04 23.74 -13.21
CA LEU A 100 0.24 24.72 -14.26
C LEU A 100 -0.91 25.74 -14.34
N PRO A 101 -0.74 26.97 -13.82
CA PRO A 101 -1.80 27.98 -13.80
C PRO A 101 -2.33 28.30 -15.21
N LYS A 102 -1.43 28.46 -16.18
CA LYS A 102 -1.78 28.76 -17.58
C LYS A 102 -2.66 27.70 -18.25
N LYS A 103 -2.62 26.46 -17.77
CA LYS A 103 -3.41 25.34 -18.31
C LYS A 103 -4.50 24.88 -17.34
N GLN A 104 -4.64 25.55 -16.19
CA GLN A 104 -5.55 25.22 -15.09
C GLN A 104 -5.63 23.71 -14.79
N ARG A 105 -4.47 23.03 -14.79
CA ARG A 105 -4.42 21.59 -14.59
C ARG A 105 -3.13 21.14 -13.93
N TRP A 106 -3.22 20.01 -13.24
CA TRP A 106 -2.06 19.26 -12.77
C TRP A 106 -1.37 18.57 -13.94
N VAL A 107 -0.08 18.78 -14.08
CA VAL A 107 0.77 18.04 -15.01
C VAL A 107 1.83 17.28 -14.28
N ARG A 108 2.40 16.29 -14.93
CA ARG A 108 3.56 15.57 -14.42
C ARG A 108 4.76 16.51 -14.32
N ALA A 109 5.48 16.42 -13.20
CA ALA A 109 6.63 17.28 -12.94
C ALA A 109 7.95 16.62 -13.35
N ASP A 110 8.92 17.45 -13.73
CA ASP A 110 10.32 17.11 -14.01
C ASP A 110 11.18 18.24 -13.41
N ARG A 111 11.14 18.35 -12.09
CA ARG A 111 11.94 19.32 -11.35
C ARG A 111 12.14 18.83 -9.92
N PRO A 112 13.19 19.30 -9.24
CA PRO A 112 13.41 18.98 -7.83
C PRO A 112 12.18 19.38 -7.02
N MET A 113 11.51 18.41 -6.40
CA MET A 113 10.35 18.64 -5.57
C MET A 113 10.05 17.46 -4.64
N THR A 114 9.26 17.73 -3.61
CA THR A 114 8.74 16.71 -2.69
C THR A 114 7.22 16.82 -2.64
N GLN A 115 6.53 15.70 -2.76
CA GLN A 115 5.07 15.63 -2.69
C GLN A 115 4.63 14.52 -1.75
N LYS A 116 3.68 14.84 -0.87
CA LYS A 116 3.04 13.88 0.03
C LYS A 116 1.74 13.36 -0.59
N GLY A 117 1.36 12.15 -0.21
CA GLY A 117 0.11 11.55 -0.66
C GLY A 117 -0.31 10.38 0.21
N GLN A 118 -1.47 9.82 -0.13
CA GLN A 118 -2.00 8.63 0.52
C GLN A 118 -2.68 7.74 -0.51
N THR A 119 -2.60 6.43 -0.29
CA THR A 119 -3.35 5.42 -1.04
C THR A 119 -3.90 4.38 -0.07
N TYR A 120 -4.89 3.61 -0.51
CA TYR A 120 -5.39 2.46 0.22
C TYR A 120 -5.78 1.33 -0.72
N SER A 121 -5.82 0.11 -0.19
CA SER A 121 -6.31 -1.07 -0.90
C SER A 121 -7.01 -2.02 0.07
N TYR A 122 -8.04 -2.72 -0.42
CA TYR A 122 -8.70 -3.82 0.31
C TYR A 122 -7.98 -5.17 0.14
N MET A 123 -6.87 -5.19 -0.61
CA MET A 123 -6.02 -6.36 -0.74
C MET A 123 -4.98 -6.35 0.37
N THR A 124 -5.14 -7.27 1.32
CA THR A 124 -4.40 -7.28 2.58
C THR A 124 -3.34 -8.39 2.65
N GLY A 125 -3.12 -9.15 1.57
CA GLY A 125 -2.18 -10.27 1.52
C GLY A 125 -0.74 -9.83 1.69
N HIS A 126 -0.18 -9.21 0.64
CA HIS A 126 1.15 -8.58 0.68
C HIS A 126 1.10 -7.21 0.02
N ALA A 127 2.01 -6.32 0.43
CA ALA A 127 2.19 -5.06 -0.26
C ALA A 127 3.66 -4.85 -0.63
N TYR A 128 3.88 -4.27 -1.81
CA TYR A 128 5.20 -3.94 -2.32
C TYR A 128 5.23 -2.49 -2.76
N VAL A 129 6.36 -1.84 -2.54
CA VAL A 129 6.66 -0.50 -3.00
C VAL A 129 7.87 -0.55 -3.94
N ARG A 130 7.85 0.29 -4.97
CA ARG A 130 9.01 0.55 -5.83
C ARG A 130 8.95 1.95 -6.38
N GLU A 131 10.11 2.56 -6.50
CA GLU A 131 10.27 3.76 -7.31
C GLU A 131 9.98 3.44 -8.77
N CYS A 132 9.59 4.46 -9.50
CA CYS A 132 9.49 4.42 -10.93
C CYS A 132 9.85 5.78 -11.53
N SER A 133 10.21 5.76 -12.80
CA SER A 133 10.46 6.95 -13.58
C SER A 133 9.71 6.82 -14.89
N MET A 134 9.05 7.89 -15.32
CA MET A 134 8.29 7.91 -16.55
C MET A 134 8.91 8.90 -17.52
N ASP A 135 9.22 8.41 -18.71
CA ASP A 135 9.76 9.24 -19.78
C ASP A 135 8.60 9.74 -20.67
N PRO A 136 8.31 11.05 -20.66
CA PRO A 136 7.23 11.62 -21.48
C PRO A 136 7.53 11.53 -22.98
N ARG A 137 8.81 11.48 -23.39
CA ARG A 137 9.24 11.37 -24.79
C ARG A 137 9.11 9.93 -25.30
N ALA A 138 9.29 8.94 -24.42
CA ALA A 138 9.17 7.52 -24.75
C ALA A 138 7.72 7.00 -24.63
N LYS A 139 6.73 7.71 -25.21
CA LYS A 139 5.29 7.35 -25.14
C LYS A 139 4.78 7.11 -23.71
N ASN A 140 5.30 7.84 -22.72
CA ASN A 140 4.98 7.68 -21.30
C ASN A 140 5.27 6.27 -20.74
N LYS A 141 6.26 5.55 -21.31
CA LYS A 141 6.69 4.26 -20.77
C LYS A 141 7.20 4.42 -19.34
N LEU A 142 6.75 3.52 -18.48
CA LEU A 142 7.14 3.49 -17.07
C LEU A 142 8.33 2.55 -16.90
N ARG A 143 9.43 3.08 -16.34
CA ARG A 143 10.57 2.29 -15.88
C ARG A 143 10.40 2.01 -14.40
N LEU A 144 10.51 0.74 -14.01
CA LEU A 144 10.26 0.28 -12.66
C LEU A 144 11.58 -0.06 -11.97
N GLY A 145 11.75 0.45 -10.76
CA GLY A 145 12.88 0.12 -9.91
C GLY A 145 12.66 -1.21 -9.18
N PRO A 146 13.65 -1.60 -8.35
CA PRO A 146 13.54 -2.79 -7.53
C PRO A 146 12.38 -2.69 -6.54
N ALA A 147 11.67 -3.79 -6.36
CA ALA A 147 10.58 -3.87 -5.39
C ALA A 147 11.09 -4.17 -3.97
N ARG A 148 10.47 -3.50 -3.00
CA ARG A 148 10.59 -3.78 -1.57
C ARG A 148 9.24 -4.28 -1.05
N LYS A 149 9.25 -5.41 -0.37
CA LYS A 149 8.08 -5.91 0.36
C LYS A 149 7.89 -5.06 1.62
N LEU A 150 6.66 -4.65 1.90
CA LEU A 150 6.28 -3.93 3.11
C LEU A 150 5.92 -4.90 4.23
N TYR A 151 5.14 -5.93 3.90
CA TYR A 151 4.74 -7.06 4.75
C TYR A 151 4.27 -8.23 3.89
#